data_AF-A0A3D1RJA8-F1
#
_entry.id   AF-A0A3D1RJA8-F1
#
_cell.length_a   1.000
_cell.length_b   1.000
_cell.length_c   1.000
_cell.angle_alpha   90.00
_cell.angle_beta   90.00
_cell.angle_gamma   90.00
#
_symmetry.space_group_name_H-M   'P 1'
#
loop_
_entity.id
_entity.type
_entity.pdbx_description
1 polymer ?
#
loop_
_entity_poly.entity_id
_entity_poly.type
_entity_poly.pdbx_seq_one_letter_code
_entity_poly.pdbx_strand_id
1 'polypeptide(L)'
;MKNKKIIIICLIMIILAIVISLGVKLYLNKDLENQRQKLQETQEKYGWVEKETVDVLVAKFNTEIVDSSSLNPASTDYLTEDNNQYWYGLIDGIYLVVVPEKYTGDKSTEIVDYTLLYVDKTSKYESDAISYIKHLIKANNSNITDNEIDSLLQEAKVKSTSGETANNGKGISIGYIEKNDSYQFQVLRSYK
;
A
#
# COMPACT_ATOMS: atom_id res chain seq x y z
N MET A 1 15.41 45.64 -48.35
CA MET A 1 14.19 45.55 -47.51
C MET A 1 13.74 44.12 -47.20
N LYS A 2 13.78 43.17 -48.16
CA LYS A 2 13.37 41.76 -47.93
C LYS A 2 14.14 41.05 -46.81
N ASN A 3 15.47 41.17 -46.77
CA ASN A 3 16.30 40.45 -45.77
C ASN A 3 16.09 40.95 -44.33
N LYS A 4 15.85 42.27 -44.14
CA LYS A 4 15.51 42.83 -42.81
C LYS A 4 14.16 42.31 -42.30
N LYS A 5 13.16 42.14 -43.18
CA LYS A 5 11.85 41.56 -42.81
C LYS A 5 11.96 40.08 -42.41
N ILE A 6 12.79 39.30 -43.11
CA ILE A 6 13.03 37.87 -42.79
C ILE A 6 13.71 37.74 -41.42
N ILE A 7 14.74 38.56 -41.14
CA ILE A 7 15.43 38.56 -39.84
C ILE A 7 14.47 38.89 -38.68
N ILE A 8 13.59 39.87 -38.87
CA ILE A 8 12.58 40.26 -37.86
C ILE A 8 11.59 39.12 -37.60
N ILE A 9 11.12 38.42 -38.64
CA ILE A 9 10.19 37.29 -38.49
C ILE A 9 10.86 36.12 -37.74
N CYS A 10 12.12 35.80 -38.05
CA CYS A 10 12.87 34.77 -37.33
C CYS A 10 13.05 35.11 -35.83
N LEU A 11 13.31 36.37 -35.49
CA LEU A 11 13.42 36.83 -34.11
C LEU A 11 12.09 36.67 -33.33
N ILE A 12 10.95 36.99 -33.96
CA ILE A 12 9.62 36.83 -33.34
C ILE A 12 9.31 35.36 -33.07
N MET A 13 9.63 34.47 -34.01
CA MET A 13 9.42 33.02 -33.84
C MET A 13 10.23 32.44 -32.67
N ILE A 14 11.47 32.89 -32.49
CA ILE A 14 12.33 32.47 -31.38
C ILE A 14 11.76 32.96 -30.04
N ILE A 15 11.31 34.21 -29.97
CA ILE A 15 10.69 34.78 -28.77
C ILE A 15 9.41 34.00 -28.42
N LEU A 16 8.57 33.68 -29.40
CA LEU A 16 7.35 32.91 -29.18
C LEU A 16 7.64 31.51 -28.64
N ALA A 17 8.64 30.82 -29.18
CA ALA A 17 9.08 29.51 -28.69
C ALA A 17 9.61 29.57 -27.25
N ILE A 18 10.37 30.62 -26.90
CA ILE A 18 10.87 30.85 -25.53
C ILE A 18 9.69 31.06 -24.56
N VAL A 19 8.72 31.91 -24.90
CA VAL A 19 7.54 32.18 -24.07
C VAL A 19 6.71 30.92 -23.86
N ILE A 20 6.50 30.11 -24.90
CA ILE A 20 5.79 28.82 -24.78
C ILE A 20 6.57 27.87 -23.85
N SER A 21 7.88 27.73 -24.03
CA SER A 21 8.71 26.84 -23.21
C SER A 21 8.72 27.25 -21.72
N LEU A 22 8.74 28.55 -21.43
CA LEU A 22 8.66 29.09 -20.08
C LEU A 22 7.26 28.87 -19.47
N GLY A 23 6.20 29.07 -20.25
CA GLY A 23 4.83 28.82 -19.82
C GLY A 23 4.58 27.35 -19.45
N VAL A 24 5.07 26.42 -20.28
CA VAL A 24 5.01 24.97 -20.01
C VAL A 24 5.79 24.62 -18.76
N LYS A 25 7.03 25.13 -18.60
CA LYS A 25 7.86 24.89 -17.41
C LYS A 25 7.21 25.42 -16.13
N LEU A 26 6.62 26.61 -16.17
CA LEU A 26 5.90 27.20 -15.04
C LEU A 26 4.66 26.39 -14.67
N TYR A 27 3.91 25.90 -15.66
CA TYR A 27 2.75 25.05 -15.43
C TYR A 27 3.14 23.71 -14.78
N LEU A 28 4.14 23.02 -15.32
CA LEU A 28 4.68 21.77 -14.75
C LEU A 28 5.20 21.97 -13.32
N ASN A 29 5.92 23.06 -13.06
CA ASN A 29 6.40 23.36 -11.71
C ASN A 29 5.25 23.58 -10.72
N LYS A 30 4.19 24.28 -11.11
CA LYS A 30 3.01 24.48 -10.26
C LYS A 30 2.27 23.16 -9.99
N ASP A 31 2.15 22.29 -10.99
CA ASP A 31 1.51 20.99 -10.83
C ASP A 31 2.30 20.09 -9.88
N LEU A 32 3.63 20.04 -10.04
CA LEU A 32 4.53 19.32 -9.13
C LEU A 32 4.46 19.85 -7.69
N GLU A 33 4.40 21.16 -7.51
CA GLU A 33 4.28 21.77 -6.18
C GLU A 33 2.95 21.39 -5.53
N ASN A 34 1.85 21.45 -6.28
CA ASN A 34 0.53 21.02 -5.80
C ASN A 34 0.51 19.53 -5.42
N GLN A 35 1.19 18.67 -6.20
CA GLN A 35 1.29 17.24 -5.88
C GLN A 35 2.11 17.00 -4.60
N ARG A 36 3.22 17.72 -4.43
CA ARG A 36 4.04 17.67 -3.20
C ARG A 36 3.26 18.13 -1.99
N GLN A 37 2.53 19.23 -2.10
CA GLN A 37 1.71 19.73 -1.00
C GLN A 37 0.62 18.72 -0.61
N LYS A 38 -0.08 18.13 -1.58
CA LYS A 38 -1.08 17.08 -1.31
C LYS A 38 -0.47 15.83 -0.67
N LEU A 39 0.73 15.43 -1.09
CA LEU A 39 1.44 14.31 -0.48
C LEU A 39 1.80 14.64 0.96
N GLN A 40 2.33 15.84 1.21
CA GLN A 40 2.68 16.30 2.56
C GLN A 40 1.45 16.33 3.47
N GLU A 41 0.33 16.92 3.02
CA GLU A 41 -0.94 16.95 3.77
C GLU A 41 -1.45 15.52 4.08
N THR A 42 -1.30 14.59 3.12
CA THR A 42 -1.66 13.18 3.31
C THR A 42 -0.75 12.51 4.36
N GLN A 43 0.56 12.76 4.31
CA GLN A 43 1.52 12.21 5.26
C GLN A 43 1.36 12.80 6.67
N GLU A 44 1.03 14.08 6.78
CA GLU A 44 0.71 14.74 8.06
C GLU A 44 -0.56 14.17 8.67
N LYS A 45 -1.57 13.87 7.84
CA LYS A 45 -2.85 13.34 8.30
C LYS A 45 -2.80 11.85 8.66
N TYR A 46 -2.18 11.04 7.81
CA TYR A 46 -2.29 9.58 7.88
C TYR A 46 -0.99 8.90 8.29
N GLY A 47 0.10 9.63 8.43
CA GLY A 47 1.44 9.10 8.69
C GLY A 47 2.07 8.42 7.47
N TRP A 48 3.26 7.87 7.66
CA TRP A 48 3.96 7.09 6.63
C TRP A 48 4.75 5.92 7.25
N VAL A 49 5.06 4.94 6.42
CA VAL A 49 5.98 3.83 6.71
C VAL A 49 7.06 3.75 5.63
N GLU A 50 8.17 3.09 5.94
CA GLU A 50 9.22 2.85 4.95
C GLU A 50 8.78 1.81 3.91
N LYS A 51 9.37 1.90 2.71
CA LYS A 51 9.19 0.89 1.67
C LYS A 51 9.86 -0.41 2.09
N GLU A 52 9.14 -1.50 1.92
CA GLU A 52 9.61 -2.84 2.26
C GLU A 52 9.32 -3.79 1.12
N THR A 53 10.25 -4.73 0.93
CA THR A 53 10.10 -5.76 -0.09
C THR A 53 9.18 -6.87 0.41
N VAL A 54 8.67 -7.68 -0.50
CA VAL A 54 7.83 -8.85 -0.16
C VAL A 54 8.55 -9.74 0.87
N ASP A 55 9.81 -10.09 0.62
CA ASP A 55 10.57 -10.97 1.54
C ASP A 55 10.74 -10.34 2.93
N VAL A 56 11.03 -9.04 3.00
CA VAL A 56 11.20 -8.34 4.29
C VAL A 56 9.90 -8.34 5.09
N LEU A 57 8.77 -8.06 4.44
CA LEU A 57 7.50 -7.97 5.14
C LEU A 57 6.98 -9.35 5.59
N VAL A 58 7.17 -10.39 4.77
CA VAL A 58 6.85 -11.77 5.16
C VAL A 58 7.73 -12.22 6.32
N ALA A 59 9.03 -11.89 6.30
CA ALA A 59 9.92 -12.19 7.41
C ALA A 59 9.47 -11.51 8.71
N LYS A 60 9.10 -10.22 8.66
CA LYS A 60 8.56 -9.51 9.83
C LYS A 60 7.29 -10.15 10.38
N PHE A 61 6.36 -10.53 9.51
CA PHE A 61 5.16 -11.24 9.92
C PHE A 61 5.48 -12.56 10.60
N ASN A 62 6.40 -13.35 10.02
CA ASN A 62 6.81 -14.61 10.61
C ASN A 62 7.51 -14.43 11.97
N THR A 63 8.30 -13.37 12.15
CA THR A 63 8.88 -13.01 13.46
C THR A 63 7.79 -12.74 14.49
N GLU A 64 6.80 -11.91 14.16
CA GLU A 64 5.65 -11.65 15.06
C GLU A 64 4.93 -12.95 15.45
N ILE A 65 4.72 -13.86 14.49
CA ILE A 65 4.04 -15.14 14.72
C ILE A 65 4.86 -16.05 15.64
N VAL A 66 6.15 -16.24 15.35
CA VAL A 66 7.03 -17.16 16.09
C VAL A 66 7.31 -16.67 17.50
N ASP A 67 7.50 -15.36 17.69
CA ASP A 67 7.89 -14.81 18.98
C ASP A 67 6.71 -14.68 19.96
N SER A 68 5.48 -14.57 19.45
CA SER A 68 4.33 -14.18 20.27
C SER A 68 3.08 -15.07 20.15
N SER A 69 3.15 -16.18 19.40
CA SER A 69 2.01 -17.07 19.21
C SER A 69 2.42 -18.53 19.00
N SER A 70 1.42 -19.42 18.93
CA SER A 70 1.56 -20.81 18.46
C SER A 70 0.97 -21.01 17.06
N LEU A 71 0.78 -19.91 16.32
CA LEU A 71 0.22 -19.94 14.97
C LEU A 71 1.27 -20.40 13.95
N ASN A 72 0.81 -20.79 12.77
CA ASN A 72 1.69 -21.22 11.71
C ASN A 72 2.24 -19.99 10.96
N PRO A 73 3.57 -19.86 10.80
CA PRO A 73 4.14 -18.81 9.97
C PRO A 73 3.85 -19.07 8.48
N ALA A 74 3.99 -18.03 7.66
CA ALA A 74 4.00 -18.16 6.20
C ALA A 74 5.22 -18.98 5.75
N SER A 75 5.01 -19.96 4.86
CA SER A 75 6.07 -20.81 4.31
C SER A 75 6.00 -20.86 2.79
N THR A 76 7.16 -20.95 2.15
CA THR A 76 7.26 -21.14 0.69
C THR A 76 6.73 -22.50 0.25
N ASP A 77 6.66 -23.49 1.15
CA ASP A 77 6.07 -24.80 0.84
C ASP A 77 4.57 -24.71 0.55
N TYR A 78 3.92 -23.64 1.02
CA TYR A 78 2.50 -23.34 0.82
C TYR A 78 2.29 -22.04 0.05
N LEU A 79 3.29 -21.61 -0.73
CA LEU A 79 3.19 -20.43 -1.59
C LEU A 79 2.53 -20.79 -2.92
N THR A 80 1.49 -20.05 -3.29
CA THR A 80 0.93 -20.02 -4.64
C THR A 80 1.09 -18.62 -5.22
N GLU A 81 1.63 -18.55 -6.43
CA GLU A 81 1.72 -17.30 -7.20
C GLU A 81 0.54 -17.27 -8.18
N ASP A 82 -0.39 -16.34 -7.96
CA ASP A 82 -1.59 -16.18 -8.79
C ASP A 82 -2.02 -14.71 -8.85
N ASN A 83 -2.55 -14.29 -10.00
CA ASN A 83 -3.03 -12.91 -10.21
C ASN A 83 -2.02 -11.82 -9.80
N ASN A 84 -0.73 -12.05 -10.08
CA ASN A 84 0.38 -11.17 -9.72
C ASN A 84 0.53 -10.95 -8.19
N GLN A 85 0.17 -11.94 -7.39
CA GLN A 85 0.18 -11.90 -5.92
C GLN A 85 0.82 -13.17 -5.35
N TYR A 86 1.35 -13.05 -4.13
CA TYR A 86 1.94 -14.17 -3.40
C TYR A 86 0.98 -14.63 -2.29
N TRP A 87 0.43 -15.83 -2.44
CA TRP A 87 -0.53 -16.42 -1.51
C TRP A 87 0.15 -17.47 -0.65
N TYR A 88 0.37 -17.15 0.63
CA TYR A 88 0.92 -18.08 1.62
C TYR A 88 -0.21 -18.70 2.41
N GLY A 89 -0.42 -20.01 2.25
CA GLY A 89 -1.30 -20.77 3.13
C GLY A 89 -0.74 -20.81 4.55
N LEU A 90 -1.45 -20.22 5.51
CA LEU A 90 -1.04 -20.23 6.93
C LEU A 90 -1.61 -21.47 7.62
N ILE A 91 -2.91 -21.66 7.45
CA ILE A 91 -3.65 -22.82 7.91
C ILE A 91 -4.87 -22.99 7.00
N ASP A 92 -5.51 -24.15 7.03
CA ASP A 92 -6.66 -24.45 6.16
C ASP A 92 -7.72 -23.32 6.21
N GLY A 93 -7.98 -22.70 5.05
CA GLY A 93 -8.92 -21.58 4.91
C GLY A 93 -8.42 -20.20 5.37
N ILE A 94 -7.16 -20.04 5.76
CA ILE A 94 -6.57 -18.72 6.11
C ILE A 94 -5.24 -18.51 5.38
N TYR A 95 -5.14 -17.38 4.68
CA TYR A 95 -4.01 -17.06 3.81
C TYR A 95 -3.49 -15.66 4.07
N LEU A 96 -2.17 -15.52 4.19
CA LEU A 96 -1.49 -14.24 4.00
C LEU A 96 -1.31 -14.03 2.50
N VAL A 97 -1.73 -12.88 1.99
CA VAL A 97 -1.51 -12.49 0.60
C VAL A 97 -0.72 -11.21 0.56
N VAL A 98 0.35 -11.19 -0.23
CA VAL A 98 1.20 -10.02 -0.44
C VAL A 98 1.04 -9.55 -1.88
N VAL A 99 0.69 -8.28 -2.04
CA VAL A 99 0.48 -7.64 -3.34
C VAL A 99 1.60 -6.63 -3.57
N PRO A 100 2.49 -6.81 -4.56
CA PRO A 100 3.53 -5.85 -4.87
C PRO A 100 3.02 -4.67 -5.70
N GLU A 101 3.67 -3.50 -5.60
CA GLU A 101 3.42 -2.34 -6.49
C GLU A 101 3.61 -2.73 -7.97
N LYS A 102 4.57 -3.62 -8.22
CA LYS A 102 4.86 -4.18 -9.53
C LYS A 102 5.34 -5.61 -9.39
N TYR A 103 4.63 -6.53 -10.03
CA TYR A 103 5.01 -7.93 -10.09
C TYR A 103 6.07 -8.20 -11.16
N THR A 104 7.14 -8.87 -10.76
CA THR A 104 8.30 -9.27 -11.55
C THR A 104 8.73 -10.73 -11.29
N GLY A 105 8.27 -11.34 -10.20
CA GLY A 105 8.65 -12.66 -9.69
C GLY A 105 9.81 -12.63 -8.69
N ASP A 106 10.41 -11.47 -8.41
CA ASP A 106 11.55 -11.31 -7.50
C ASP A 106 11.14 -10.62 -6.20
N LYS A 107 10.70 -11.43 -5.23
CA LYS A 107 10.24 -10.99 -3.91
C LYS A 107 11.27 -10.18 -3.11
N SER A 108 12.56 -10.31 -3.45
CA SER A 108 13.65 -9.61 -2.77
C SER A 108 13.78 -8.15 -3.20
N THR A 109 13.21 -7.77 -4.35
CA THR A 109 13.29 -6.42 -4.92
C THR A 109 11.93 -5.74 -5.05
N GLU A 110 10.84 -6.51 -5.04
CA GLU A 110 9.48 -6.00 -5.19
C GLU A 110 8.99 -5.31 -3.93
N ILE A 111 8.73 -4.00 -4.03
CA ILE A 111 8.08 -3.22 -2.98
C ILE A 111 6.63 -3.65 -2.85
N VAL A 112 6.19 -3.90 -1.62
CA VAL A 112 4.80 -4.22 -1.29
C VAL A 112 3.92 -3.00 -1.61
N ASP A 113 2.72 -3.20 -2.14
CA ASP A 113 1.68 -2.16 -2.18
C ASP A 113 0.82 -2.29 -0.91
N TYR A 114 0.26 -3.48 -0.71
CA TYR A 114 -0.48 -3.82 0.49
C TYR A 114 -0.39 -5.32 0.79
N THR A 115 -0.77 -5.68 2.01
CA THR A 115 -0.98 -7.08 2.41
C THR A 115 -2.44 -7.30 2.75
N LEU A 116 -2.89 -8.55 2.68
CA LEU A 116 -4.20 -8.92 3.21
C LEU A 116 -4.16 -10.28 3.90
N LEU A 117 -5.09 -10.45 4.84
CA LEU A 117 -5.46 -11.75 5.37
C LEU A 117 -6.77 -12.16 4.73
N TYR A 118 -6.76 -13.22 3.92
CA TYR A 118 -7.97 -13.84 3.37
C TYR A 118 -8.44 -14.95 4.30
N VAL A 119 -9.75 -15.03 4.52
CA VAL A 119 -10.37 -16.01 5.41
C VAL A 119 -11.61 -16.62 4.75
N ASP A 120 -11.62 -17.94 4.63
CA ASP A 120 -12.82 -18.74 4.35
C ASP A 120 -13.66 -18.84 5.63
N LYS A 121 -14.90 -18.36 5.57
CA LYS A 121 -15.82 -18.34 6.72
C LYS A 121 -16.22 -19.74 7.20
N THR A 122 -16.07 -20.74 6.35
CA THR A 122 -16.38 -22.14 6.67
C THR A 122 -15.20 -22.88 7.28
N SER A 123 -14.02 -22.25 7.33
CA SER A 123 -12.85 -22.84 7.97
C SER A 123 -13.10 -23.09 9.47
N LYS A 124 -12.72 -24.27 9.94
CA LYS A 124 -12.72 -24.58 11.37
C LYS A 124 -11.72 -23.74 12.18
N TYR A 125 -10.82 -23.01 11.50
CA TYR A 125 -9.81 -22.14 12.10
C TYR A 125 -10.17 -20.65 12.01
N GLU A 126 -11.38 -20.29 11.57
CA GLU A 126 -11.82 -18.90 11.40
C GLU A 126 -11.58 -18.03 12.65
N SER A 127 -11.67 -18.60 13.85
CA SER A 127 -11.36 -17.92 15.11
C SER A 127 -9.91 -17.41 15.22
N ASP A 128 -8.97 -18.06 14.54
CA ASP A 128 -7.54 -17.70 14.57
C ASP A 128 -7.25 -16.46 13.70
N ALA A 129 -8.16 -16.10 12.79
CA ALA A 129 -7.98 -14.99 11.86
C ALA A 129 -7.71 -13.66 12.58
N ILE A 130 -8.38 -13.40 13.72
CA ILE A 130 -8.16 -12.18 14.49
C ILE A 130 -6.73 -12.10 15.03
N SER A 131 -6.15 -13.22 15.48
CA SER A 131 -4.77 -13.25 15.93
C SER A 131 -3.81 -13.01 14.76
N TYR A 132 -4.03 -13.68 13.62
CA TYR A 132 -3.21 -13.46 12.42
C TYR A 132 -3.21 -12.01 11.94
N ILE A 133 -4.37 -11.36 11.84
CA ILE A 133 -4.42 -9.97 11.38
C ILE A 133 -3.75 -9.00 12.37
N LYS A 134 -3.83 -9.28 13.68
CA LYS A 134 -3.10 -8.49 14.68
C LYS A 134 -1.60 -8.53 14.46
N HIS A 135 -1.03 -9.73 14.24
CA HIS A 135 0.39 -9.88 13.92
C HIS A 135 0.75 -9.24 12.57
N LEU A 136 -0.10 -9.36 11.55
CA LEU A 136 0.12 -8.71 10.27
C LEU A 136 0.16 -7.18 10.37
N ILE A 137 -0.74 -6.59 11.17
CA ILE A 137 -0.76 -5.14 11.40
C ILE A 137 0.52 -4.69 12.11
N LYS A 138 1.00 -5.43 13.12
CA LYS A 138 2.28 -5.14 13.80
C LYS A 138 3.49 -5.28 12.86
N ALA A 139 3.51 -6.31 12.01
CA ALA A 139 4.57 -6.49 11.02
C ALA A 139 4.65 -5.31 10.04
N ASN A 140 3.51 -4.71 9.69
CA ASN A 140 3.44 -3.53 8.84
C ASN A 140 3.80 -2.23 9.56
N ASN A 141 3.57 -2.14 10.88
CA ASN A 141 4.08 -1.05 11.71
C ASN A 141 4.23 -1.48 13.18
N SER A 142 5.47 -1.66 13.63
CA SER A 142 5.77 -2.09 15.00
C SER A 142 5.45 -1.06 16.09
N ASN A 143 5.16 0.20 15.72
CA ASN A 143 4.84 1.27 16.66
C ASN A 143 3.34 1.35 17.01
N ILE A 144 2.52 0.44 16.47
CA ILE A 144 1.10 0.36 16.78
C ILE A 144 0.86 -0.53 18.00
N THR A 145 0.05 -0.04 18.93
CA THR A 145 -0.29 -0.75 20.18
C THR A 145 -1.48 -1.68 19.97
N ASP A 146 -1.63 -2.69 20.84
CA ASP A 146 -2.76 -3.64 20.75
C ASP A 146 -4.13 -2.95 20.79
N ASN A 147 -4.28 -1.92 21.63
CA ASN A 147 -5.54 -1.14 21.72
C ASN A 147 -5.85 -0.38 20.41
N GLU A 148 -4.82 0.15 19.75
CA GLU A 148 -4.98 0.81 18.45
C GLU A 148 -5.35 -0.21 17.36
N ILE A 149 -4.75 -1.41 17.40
CA ILE A 149 -5.11 -2.49 16.48
C ILE A 149 -6.58 -2.88 16.65
N ASP A 150 -7.02 -3.10 17.89
CA ASP A 150 -8.41 -3.46 18.17
C ASP A 150 -9.38 -2.39 17.69
N SER A 151 -9.04 -1.12 17.89
CA SER A 151 -9.83 0.02 17.40
C SER A 151 -9.89 0.05 15.86
N LEU A 152 -8.76 -0.14 15.18
CA LEU A 152 -8.69 -0.17 13.72
C LEU A 152 -9.51 -1.31 13.12
N LEU A 153 -9.45 -2.50 13.71
CA LEU A 153 -10.20 -3.66 13.22
C LEU A 153 -11.72 -3.45 13.36
N GLN A 154 -12.17 -2.88 14.48
CA GLN A 154 -13.58 -2.54 14.68
C GLN A 154 -14.04 -1.46 13.69
N GLU A 155 -13.27 -0.38 13.56
CA GLU A 155 -13.59 0.72 12.68
C GLU A 155 -13.62 0.28 11.21
N ALA A 156 -12.67 -0.56 10.77
CA ALA A 156 -12.62 -1.08 9.41
C ALA A 156 -13.89 -1.87 9.05
N LYS A 157 -14.41 -2.69 9.98
CA LYS A 157 -15.67 -3.41 9.76
C LYS A 157 -16.85 -2.45 9.60
N VAL A 158 -16.95 -1.41 10.43
CA VAL A 158 -18.02 -0.40 10.31
C VAL A 158 -17.94 0.34 8.96
N LYS A 159 -16.74 0.78 8.60
CA LYS A 159 -16.46 1.54 7.37
C LYS A 159 -16.54 0.72 6.08
N SER A 160 -16.49 -0.61 6.17
CA SER A 160 -16.65 -1.47 5.00
C SER A 160 -17.95 -1.20 4.23
N THR A 161 -19.00 -0.77 4.93
CA THR A 161 -20.30 -0.42 4.33
C THR A 161 -20.26 0.80 3.40
N SER A 162 -19.29 1.70 3.59
CA SER A 162 -19.05 2.87 2.72
C SER A 162 -17.83 2.69 1.80
N GLY A 163 -17.13 1.56 1.87
CA GLY A 163 -15.90 1.30 1.12
C GLY A 163 -14.68 2.08 1.64
N GLU A 164 -14.73 2.59 2.87
CA GLU A 164 -13.65 3.35 3.49
C GLU A 164 -12.72 2.47 4.34
N THR A 165 -11.52 2.97 4.63
CA THR A 165 -10.53 2.34 5.52
C THR A 165 -10.49 3.01 6.89
N ALA A 166 -10.13 2.25 7.92
CA ALA A 166 -9.72 2.78 9.22
C ALA A 166 -8.24 3.19 9.21
N ASN A 167 -7.88 4.26 9.91
CA ASN A 167 -6.49 4.75 9.98
C ASN A 167 -6.28 5.50 11.31
N ASN A 168 -5.08 5.40 11.89
CA ASN A 168 -4.72 6.01 13.18
C ASN A 168 -3.56 7.03 13.10
N GLY A 169 -3.24 7.52 11.90
CA GLY A 169 -2.15 8.48 11.67
C GLY A 169 -0.75 7.87 11.66
N LYS A 170 -0.61 6.54 11.63
CA LYS A 170 0.69 5.85 11.70
C LYS A 170 1.11 5.18 10.39
N GLY A 171 0.68 5.71 9.25
CA GLY A 171 1.14 5.29 7.93
C GLY A 171 0.56 3.97 7.42
N ILE A 172 -0.41 3.40 8.13
CA ILE A 172 -1.16 2.23 7.67
C ILE A 172 -2.66 2.48 7.75
N SER A 173 -3.40 1.90 6.82
CA SER A 173 -4.85 1.92 6.79
C SER A 173 -5.40 0.51 6.68
N ILE A 174 -6.47 0.21 7.43
CA ILE A 174 -7.10 -1.10 7.47
C ILE A 174 -8.40 -1.09 6.69
N GLY A 175 -8.47 -1.90 5.65
CA GLY A 175 -9.70 -2.19 4.91
C GLY A 175 -10.32 -3.50 5.37
N TYR A 176 -11.65 -3.61 5.25
CA TYR A 176 -12.37 -4.87 5.45
C TYR A 176 -13.33 -5.08 4.30
N ILE A 177 -13.28 -6.26 3.69
CA ILE A 177 -14.17 -6.65 2.60
C ILE A 177 -14.78 -7.99 2.95
N GLU A 178 -16.10 -8.04 2.99
CA GLU A 178 -16.86 -9.24 3.30
C GLU A 178 -17.67 -9.70 2.09
N LYS A 179 -17.58 -10.99 1.79
CA LYS A 179 -18.38 -11.69 0.78
C LYS A 179 -19.19 -12.79 1.50
N ASN A 180 -20.02 -13.52 0.76
CA ASN A 180 -20.87 -14.56 1.33
C ASN A 180 -20.05 -15.62 2.09
N ASP A 181 -19.04 -16.18 1.42
CA ASP A 181 -18.28 -17.34 1.93
C ASP A 181 -16.89 -16.99 2.46
N SER A 182 -16.47 -15.73 2.35
CA SER A 182 -15.15 -15.29 2.77
C SER A 182 -15.14 -13.84 3.24
N TYR A 183 -14.10 -13.45 3.94
CA TYR A 183 -13.77 -12.05 4.17
C TYR A 183 -12.26 -11.82 4.07
N GLN A 184 -11.88 -10.57 3.96
CA GLN A 184 -10.47 -10.18 4.03
C GLN A 184 -10.29 -8.89 4.82
N PHE A 185 -9.19 -8.83 5.57
CA PHE A 185 -8.64 -7.59 6.08
C PHE A 185 -7.48 -7.18 5.21
N GLN A 186 -7.44 -5.92 4.79
CA GLN A 186 -6.35 -5.34 3.99
C GLN A 186 -5.54 -4.38 4.86
N VAL A 187 -4.22 -4.46 4.80
CA VAL A 187 -3.30 -3.52 5.44
C VAL A 187 -2.59 -2.72 4.34
N LEU A 188 -3.10 -1.52 4.07
CA LEU A 188 -2.56 -0.59 3.09
C LEU A 188 -1.46 0.26 3.73
N ARG A 189 -0.43 0.58 2.94
CA ARG A 189 0.74 1.32 3.41
C ARG A 189 0.84 2.67 2.72
N SER A 190 1.02 3.73 3.51
CA SER A 190 1.34 5.06 3.01
C SER A 190 2.85 5.23 3.04
N TYR A 191 3.48 5.31 1.88
CA TYR A 191 4.93 5.48 1.82
C TYR A 191 5.40 6.92 2.00
N LYS A 192 6.63 7.05 2.46
CA LYS A 192 7.35 8.32 2.53
C LYS A 192 7.70 8.86 1.14
#